data_AF-A0A061NHX5-F1
#
_entry.id   AF-A0A061NHX5-F1
#
_cell.length_a   1.000
_cell.length_b   1.000
_cell.length_c   1.000
_cell.angle_alpha   90.00
_cell.angle_beta   90.00
_cell.angle_gamma   90.00
#
_symmetry.space_group_name_H-M   'P 1'
#
loop_
_entity.id
_entity.type
_entity.pdbx_description
1 polymer ?
#
loop_
_entity_poly.entity_id
_entity_poly.type
_entity_poly.pdbx_seq_one_letter_code
_entity_poly.pdbx_strand_id
1 'polypeptide(L)'
;MVPQKWHFPERNRLISALGDLLFVVEAGERSGTLITVDCALEQGKDVCALPGNVGVSTSVGTNRLIQQGAKMVLTVDDLIPS
;
A
#
# COMPACT_ATOMS: atom_id res chain seq x y z
N MET A 1 -15.73 -22.60 -7.84
CA MET A 1 -16.19 -21.29 -8.36
C MET A 1 -14.96 -20.46 -8.70
N VAL A 2 -14.90 -19.80 -9.86
CA VAL A 2 -13.74 -19.00 -10.28
C VAL A 2 -13.93 -17.55 -9.81
N PRO A 3 -12.91 -16.89 -9.21
CA PRO A 3 -13.02 -15.52 -8.78
C PRO A 3 -13.23 -14.57 -9.97
N GLN A 4 -14.19 -13.67 -9.82
CA GLN A 4 -14.55 -12.67 -10.82
C GLN A 4 -13.78 -11.37 -10.57
N LYS A 5 -13.61 -10.55 -11.60
CA LYS A 5 -12.81 -9.31 -11.50
C LYS A 5 -13.29 -8.36 -10.40
N TRP A 6 -14.60 -8.30 -10.13
CA TRP A 6 -15.17 -7.44 -9.10
C TRP A 6 -14.96 -7.93 -7.66
N HIS A 7 -14.61 -9.21 -7.45
CA HIS A 7 -14.31 -9.73 -6.11
C HIS A 7 -12.97 -9.20 -5.56
N PHE A 8 -12.05 -8.76 -6.43
CA PHE A 8 -10.73 -8.30 -5.99
C PHE A 8 -10.78 -6.95 -5.26
N PRO A 9 -11.48 -5.90 -5.76
CA PRO A 9 -11.68 -4.67 -5.00
C PRO A 9 -12.39 -4.89 -3.66
N GLU A 10 -13.45 -5.70 -3.62
CA GLU A 10 -14.18 -6.01 -2.39
C GLU A 10 -13.26 -6.64 -1.33
N ARG A 11 -12.44 -7.61 -1.75
CA ARG A 11 -11.45 -8.25 -0.88
C ARG A 11 -10.41 -7.23 -0.38
N ASN A 12 -9.90 -6.37 -1.26
CA ASN A 12 -8.88 -5.38 -0.88
C ASN A 12 -9.41 -4.39 0.17
N ARG A 13 -10.69 -4.00 0.08
CA ARG A 13 -11.35 -3.16 1.08
C ARG A 13 -11.39 -3.80 2.46
N LEU A 14 -11.56 -5.13 2.52
CA LEU A 14 -11.51 -5.88 3.79
C LEU A 14 -10.07 -5.95 4.33
N ILE A 15 -9.08 -6.18 3.47
CA ILE A 15 -7.66 -6.22 3.89
C ILE A 15 -7.24 -4.90 4.53
N SER A 16 -7.53 -3.77 3.88
CA SER A 16 -7.17 -2.45 4.42
C SER A 16 -7.88 -2.14 5.74
N ALA A 17 -9.10 -2.64 5.91
CA ALA A 17 -9.91 -2.36 7.09
C ALA A 17 -9.41 -3.07 8.36
N LEU A 18 -8.84 -4.27 8.19
CA LEU A 18 -8.43 -5.15 9.30
C LEU A 18 -7.17 -4.68 10.03
N GLY A 19 -6.29 -3.95 9.35
CA GLY A 19 -5.07 -3.39 9.94
C GLY A 19 -5.29 -1.98 10.48
N ASP A 20 -4.50 -1.57 11.48
CA ASP A 20 -4.43 -0.17 11.93
C ASP A 20 -3.62 0.70 10.95
N LEU A 21 -2.71 0.07 10.21
CA LEU A 21 -1.76 0.67 9.27
C LEU A 21 -1.66 -0.23 8.03
N LEU A 22 -1.49 0.37 6.85
CA LEU A 22 -1.09 -0.32 5.63
C LEU A 22 0.39 -0.04 5.31
N PHE A 23 1.21 -1.09 5.27
CA PHE A 23 2.61 -1.01 4.84
C PHE A 23 2.81 -1.60 3.45
N VAL A 24 3.23 -0.77 2.50
CA VAL A 24 3.46 -1.16 1.10
C VAL A 24 4.94 -1.41 0.84
N VAL A 25 5.30 -2.67 0.62
CA VAL A 25 6.69 -3.08 0.38
C VAL A 25 7.08 -2.94 -1.09
N GLU A 26 6.18 -3.32 -2.01
CA GLU A 26 6.37 -3.20 -3.45
C GLU A 26 5.05 -2.85 -4.14
N ALA A 27 5.11 -1.94 -5.10
CA ALA A 27 4.00 -1.58 -5.97
C ALA A 27 4.51 -1.01 -7.30
N GLY A 28 4.09 -1.60 -8.41
CA GLY A 28 4.25 -0.97 -9.72
C GLY A 28 3.31 0.24 -9.90
N GLU A 29 3.60 1.06 -10.91
CA GLU A 29 2.82 2.27 -11.24
C GLU A 29 1.32 1.98 -11.49
N ARG A 30 0.99 0.82 -12.05
CA ARG A 30 -0.39 0.35 -12.28
C ARG A 30 -0.66 -0.97 -11.55
N SER A 31 -0.27 -1.05 -10.29
CA SER A 31 -0.47 -2.25 -9.46
C SER A 31 -1.87 -2.29 -8.85
N GLY A 32 -2.45 -3.48 -8.75
CA GLY A 32 -3.65 -3.72 -7.92
C GLY A 32 -3.43 -3.41 -6.43
N THR A 33 -2.17 -3.31 -5.99
CA THR A 33 -1.79 -2.80 -4.67
C THR A 33 -2.36 -1.39 -4.43
N LEU A 34 -2.35 -0.52 -5.46
CA LEU A 34 -2.81 0.87 -5.32
C LEU A 34 -4.31 0.95 -5.01
N ILE A 35 -5.11 -0.01 -5.49
CA ILE A 35 -6.53 -0.11 -5.12
C ILE A 35 -6.68 -0.35 -3.61
N THR A 36 -5.79 -1.13 -3.01
CA THR A 36 -5.79 -1.38 -1.55
C THR A 36 -5.36 -0.13 -0.78
N VAL A 37 -4.42 0.64 -1.34
CA VAL A 37 -4.00 1.93 -0.78
C VAL A 37 -5.15 2.94 -0.81
N ASP A 38 -5.85 3.06 -1.93
CA ASP A 38 -7.02 3.95 -2.05
C ASP A 38 -8.09 3.56 -1.03
N CYS A 39 -8.39 2.26 -0.89
CA CYS A 39 -9.33 1.76 0.13
C CYS A 39 -8.89 2.10 1.56
N ALA A 40 -7.58 2.01 1.87
CA ALA A 40 -7.04 2.34 3.17
C ALA A 40 -7.19 3.83 3.48
N LEU A 41 -6.85 4.70 2.53
CA LEU A 41 -6.98 6.14 2.67
C LEU A 41 -8.44 6.57 2.82
N GLU A 42 -9.37 6.00 2.04
CA GLU A 42 -10.82 6.22 2.20
C GLU A 42 -11.33 5.82 3.60
N GLN A 43 -10.72 4.80 4.20
CA GLN A 43 -11.05 4.32 5.55
C GLN A 43 -10.34 5.11 6.66
N GLY A 44 -9.55 6.13 6.31
CA GLY A 44 -8.77 6.92 7.26
C GLY A 44 -7.62 6.15 7.90
N LYS A 45 -7.11 5.11 7.23
CA LYS A 45 -5.95 4.33 7.68
C LYS A 45 -4.65 5.00 7.26
N ASP A 46 -3.65 4.91 8.12
CA ASP A 46 -2.31 5.35 7.79
C ASP A 46 -1.70 4.46 6.71
N VAL A 47 -1.00 5.08 5.77
CA VAL A 47 -0.26 4.39 4.71
C VAL A 47 1.22 4.73 4.81
N CYS A 48 2.04 3.70 4.80
CA CYS A 48 3.49 3.81 4.77
C CYS A 48 4.07 2.92 3.67
N ALA A 49 5.29 3.22 3.24
CA ALA A 49 5.90 2.52 2.12
C ALA A 49 7.41 2.38 2.27
N LEU A 50 7.93 1.26 1.75
CA LEU A 50 9.35 0.98 1.66
C LEU A 50 9.90 1.68 0.39
N PRO A 51 10.90 2.57 0.50
CA PRO A 51 11.54 3.13 -0.67
C PRO A 51 12.31 2.04 -1.42
N GLY A 52 12.36 2.17 -2.74
CA GLY A 52 13.10 1.23 -3.59
C GLY A 52 13.88 1.92 -4.69
N ASN A 53 14.69 1.15 -5.41
CA ASN A 53 15.50 1.66 -6.51
C ASN A 53 14.60 2.23 -7.63
N VAL A 54 14.84 3.48 -8.04
CA VAL A 54 14.05 4.16 -9.08
C VAL A 54 14.09 3.49 -10.45
N GLY A 55 15.10 2.66 -10.72
CA GLY A 55 15.21 1.86 -11.94
C GLY A 55 14.39 0.57 -11.92
N VAL A 56 13.78 0.20 -10.78
CA VAL A 56 12.99 -1.03 -10.62
C VAL A 56 11.50 -0.70 -10.72
N SER A 57 10.80 -1.35 -11.66
CA SER A 57 9.39 -1.06 -11.94
C SER A 57 8.47 -1.32 -10.76
N THR A 58 8.79 -2.26 -9.88
CA THR A 58 8.03 -2.58 -8.66
C THR A 58 8.24 -1.59 -7.52
N SER A 59 9.20 -0.66 -7.64
CA SER A 59 9.43 0.40 -6.65
C SER A 59 8.79 1.74 -7.04
N VAL A 60 8.30 1.88 -8.28
CA VAL A 60 7.74 3.14 -8.79
C VAL A 60 6.54 3.60 -7.96
N GLY A 61 5.64 2.67 -7.63
CA GLY A 61 4.46 2.95 -6.82
C GLY A 61 4.80 3.31 -5.38
N THR A 62 5.68 2.56 -4.71
CA THR A 62 6.08 2.88 -3.32
C THR A 62 6.79 4.23 -3.24
N ASN A 63 7.71 4.52 -4.17
CA ASN A 63 8.38 5.81 -4.22
C ASN A 63 7.40 6.97 -4.48
N ARG A 64 6.38 6.78 -5.32
CA ARG A 64 5.33 7.78 -5.54
C ARG A 64 4.45 7.98 -4.31
N LEU A 65 4.09 6.93 -3.59
CA LEU A 65 3.33 7.04 -2.34
C LEU A 65 4.11 7.89 -1.32
N ILE A 66 5.41 7.65 -1.20
CA ILE A 66 6.29 8.46 -0.34
C ILE A 66 6.29 9.93 -0.79
N GLN A 67 6.42 10.19 -2.09
CA GLN A 67 6.33 11.57 -2.63
C GLN A 67 4.97 12.23 -2.36
N GLN A 68 3.90 11.45 -2.27
CA GLN A 68 2.54 11.92 -1.99
C GLN A 68 2.27 12.09 -0.49
N GLY A 69 3.24 11.79 0.38
CA GLY A 69 3.14 12.00 1.82
C GLY A 69 2.98 10.73 2.65
N ALA A 70 3.02 9.54 2.05
CA ALA A 70 3.09 8.30 2.83
C ALA A 70 4.38 8.27 3.66
N LYS A 71 4.30 7.77 4.89
CA LYS A 71 5.49 7.64 5.75
C LYS A 71 6.49 6.68 5.10
N MET A 72 7.73 7.14 4.92
CA MET A 72 8.83 6.27 4.52
C MET A 72 9.22 5.37 5.69
N VAL A 73 9.37 4.08 5.44
CA VAL A 73 9.78 3.08 6.43
C VAL A 73 11.11 2.50 5.99
N LEU A 74 12.13 2.56 6.86
CA LEU A 74 13.47 1.99 6.63
C LEU A 74 13.78 0.87 7.61
N THR A 75 13.09 0.86 8.76
CA THR A 75 13.29 -0.09 9.85
C THR A 75 11.96 -0.52 10.45
N VAL A 76 11.97 -1.61 11.23
CA VAL A 76 10.77 -2.07 11.95
C VAL A 76 10.29 -1.04 12.96
N ASP A 77 11.22 -0.28 13.56
CA ASP A 77 10.91 0.76 14.53
C ASP A 77 10.09 1.91 13.93
N ASP A 78 10.12 2.10 12.60
CA ASP A 78 9.26 3.07 11.92
C ASP A 78 7.79 2.63 11.88
N LEU A 79 7.48 1.34 12.08
CA LEU A 79 6.12 0.79 12.04
C LEU A 79 5.47 0.71 13.41
N ILE A 80 6.28 0.55 14.46
CA ILE A 80 5.79 0.32 15.82
C ILE A 80 5.81 1.66 16.57
N PRO A 81 4.65 2.19 17.00
CA PRO A 81 4.64 3.38 17.85
C PRO A 81 5.37 3.09 19.19
N SER A 82 6.06 4.11 19.71
CA SER A 82 6.81 4.03 20.98
C SER A 82 5.91 3.83 22.19
#